data_AF-A0A432FEP8-F1
#
_entry.id   AF-A0A432FEP8-F1
#
_cell.length_a   1.000
_cell.length_b   1.000
_cell.length_c   1.000
_cell.angle_alpha   90.00
_cell.angle_beta   90.00
_cell.angle_gamma   90.00
#
_symmetry.space_group_name_H-M   'P 1'
#
loop_
_entity.id
_entity.type
_entity.pdbx_description
1 polymer ?
#
loop_
_entity_poly.entity_id
_entity_poly.type
_entity_poly.pdbx_seq_one_letter_code
_entity_poly.pdbx_strand_id
1 'polypeptide(L)'
;MTDFEPKKTMQTIPFLTKVASGTLAVAVILVVGCGQAPGSGESSANSANAEALQKENASLKKQLVDARSRIDSLRAQLNGADAPVVDGGMSAEEIIDELMNVKLTTKNRRAAERRVQFLFESLIQQGDAAVPHIRAFLNKMEDVEFTVQRSEEEEDGRGRGRGRGGDWAERLRNRTRGASLDFEQPPSLRIGLIDILKEIGGSSAEAALGEVLSKTGRGFEVAYVAKAVRSMIGPDAFRDEAVAAAHELLSDPVEASNPNSFDRNAKRYLYSVLEMYNDQTFIQSAQGLLVRDDGKIDDTVLDYLDDVGKEQAMDAIYQAFSSGNVTDRGDLGDLARAGLKYTGANPQANQMFKDIMSSDEYDVRVKWTALREMDDADDA
;
A
#
# COMPACT_ATOMS: atom_id res chain seq x y z
N MET A 1 -51.37 -14.09 -50.53
CA MET A 1 -51.89 -15.35 -49.98
C MET A 1 -51.80 -15.25 -48.48
N THR A 2 -52.96 -15.35 -47.87
CA THR A 2 -53.29 -15.12 -46.47
C THR A 2 -52.97 -16.34 -45.61
N ASP A 3 -53.00 -16.11 -44.30
CA ASP A 3 -53.27 -17.06 -43.21
C ASP A 3 -52.18 -18.04 -42.78
N PHE A 4 -51.70 -17.88 -41.54
CA PHE A 4 -52.11 -18.80 -40.46
C PHE A 4 -51.76 -18.22 -39.07
N GLU A 5 -52.77 -18.13 -38.18
CA GLU A 5 -52.60 -18.02 -36.72
C GLU A 5 -51.91 -19.29 -36.16
N PRO A 6 -51.38 -19.26 -34.92
CA PRO A 6 -52.22 -19.74 -33.82
C PRO A 6 -52.17 -18.90 -32.54
N LYS A 7 -53.35 -18.82 -31.91
CA LYS A 7 -53.64 -18.32 -30.56
C LYS A 7 -53.17 -19.28 -29.45
N LYS A 8 -52.74 -18.64 -28.35
CA LYS A 8 -53.01 -18.91 -26.91
C LYS A 8 -52.77 -20.31 -26.33
N THR A 9 -51.88 -20.36 -25.34
CA THR A 9 -52.13 -20.50 -23.87
C THR A 9 -50.74 -20.30 -23.21
N MET A 10 -50.50 -19.76 -22.01
CA MET A 10 -51.18 -19.92 -20.72
C MET A 10 -50.58 -18.91 -19.70
N GLN A 11 -51.47 -18.31 -18.89
CA GLN A 11 -51.36 -17.96 -17.46
C GLN A 11 -50.28 -17.00 -16.89
N THR A 12 -50.82 -15.86 -16.47
CA THR A 12 -50.53 -14.95 -15.33
C THR A 12 -49.78 -15.51 -14.10
N ILE A 13 -48.87 -14.73 -13.51
CA ILE A 13 -49.03 -13.89 -12.28
C ILE A 13 -47.69 -13.15 -12.00
N PRO A 14 -47.69 -11.88 -11.54
CA PRO A 14 -46.49 -11.03 -11.47
C PRO A 14 -45.81 -11.05 -10.08
N PHE A 15 -44.48 -11.13 -10.05
CA PHE A 15 -43.66 -10.75 -8.89
C PHE A 15 -42.91 -9.44 -9.21
N LEU A 16 -43.39 -8.34 -8.61
CA LEU A 16 -42.73 -7.04 -8.61
C LEU A 16 -41.94 -6.90 -7.31
N THR A 17 -40.62 -7.09 -7.36
CA THR A 17 -39.70 -6.59 -6.34
C THR A 17 -39.08 -5.29 -6.87
N LYS A 18 -39.60 -4.14 -6.41
CA LYS A 18 -38.90 -2.86 -6.53
C LYS A 18 -38.23 -2.54 -5.21
N VAL A 19 -36.91 -2.71 -5.19
CA VAL A 19 -35.99 -2.12 -4.23
C VAL A 19 -36.01 -0.61 -4.46
N ALA A 20 -36.44 0.16 -3.46
CA ALA A 20 -36.34 1.62 -3.47
C ALA A 20 -35.05 2.03 -2.78
N SER A 21 -34.10 2.48 -3.58
CA SER A 21 -32.87 3.15 -3.18
C SER A 21 -33.22 4.42 -2.38
N GLY A 22 -32.69 4.55 -1.17
CA GLY A 22 -32.83 5.75 -0.35
C GLY A 22 -31.93 6.87 -0.87
N THR A 23 -32.53 7.96 -1.35
CA THR A 23 -31.87 9.24 -1.58
C THR A 23 -32.28 10.22 -0.49
N LEU A 24 -31.31 10.60 0.34
CA LEU A 24 -31.41 11.72 1.29
C LEU A 24 -31.38 13.03 0.51
N ALA A 25 -32.46 13.81 0.59
CA ALA A 25 -32.48 15.20 0.15
C ALA A 25 -32.70 16.11 1.38
N VAL A 26 -31.64 16.81 1.79
CA VAL A 26 -31.70 17.88 2.78
C VAL A 26 -32.03 19.18 2.05
N ALA A 27 -33.21 19.75 2.30
CA ALA A 27 -33.57 21.07 1.79
C ALA A 27 -33.51 22.08 2.93
N VAL A 28 -32.50 22.96 2.88
CA VAL A 28 -32.41 24.18 3.69
C VAL A 28 -33.16 25.28 2.93
N ILE A 29 -34.17 25.89 3.55
CA ILE A 29 -34.82 27.10 3.03
C ILE A 29 -34.59 28.23 4.04
N LEU A 30 -33.74 29.18 3.65
CA LEU A 30 -33.59 30.50 4.25
C LEU A 30 -34.56 31.46 3.56
N VAL A 31 -35.41 32.17 4.31
CA VAL A 31 -36.01 33.43 3.83
C VAL A 31 -36.06 34.44 4.98
N VAL A 32 -35.26 35.49 4.83
CA VAL A 32 -35.38 36.81 5.48
C VAL A 32 -35.87 37.77 4.39
N GLY A 33 -36.89 38.61 4.68
CA GLY A 33 -37.20 39.75 3.82
C GLY A 33 -38.62 40.30 3.91
N CYS A 34 -38.74 41.46 4.55
CA CYS A 34 -39.87 42.35 4.80
C CYS A 34 -40.87 42.65 3.65
N GLY A 35 -42.10 43.05 4.06
CA GLY A 35 -42.70 44.32 3.60
C GLY A 35 -43.90 44.29 2.65
N GLN A 36 -45.07 44.67 3.18
CA GLN A 36 -46.27 45.26 2.52
C GLN A 36 -47.20 44.40 1.63
N ALA A 37 -48.45 44.30 2.11
CA ALA A 37 -49.68 43.79 1.48
C ALA A 37 -50.31 44.87 0.53
N PRO A 38 -51.43 44.64 -0.23
CA PRO A 38 -52.42 43.54 -0.13
C PRO A 38 -52.96 42.97 -1.48
N GLY A 39 -53.67 41.84 -1.40
CA GLY A 39 -54.46 41.31 -2.51
C GLY A 39 -55.37 40.17 -2.05
N SER A 40 -56.67 40.41 -2.06
CA SER A 40 -57.75 39.50 -1.67
C SER A 40 -57.83 38.26 -2.56
N GLY A 41 -57.74 37.07 -1.96
CA GLY A 41 -58.08 35.81 -2.60
C GLY A 41 -57.47 34.62 -1.85
N GLU A 42 -58.30 33.65 -1.48
CA GLU A 42 -57.92 32.29 -1.03
C GLU A 42 -57.37 32.13 0.41
N SER A 43 -58.26 32.29 1.39
CA SER A 43 -58.00 31.88 2.79
C SER A 43 -58.29 30.37 3.06
N SER A 44 -58.74 29.58 2.07
CA SER A 44 -59.06 28.15 2.27
C SER A 44 -57.98 27.17 1.78
N ALA A 45 -57.03 27.60 0.96
CA ALA A 45 -55.96 26.73 0.45
C ALA A 45 -54.79 26.57 1.44
N ASN A 46 -54.53 27.59 2.27
CA ASN A 46 -53.43 27.57 3.25
C ASN A 46 -53.80 26.84 4.56
N SER A 47 -55.08 26.80 4.95
CA SER A 47 -55.52 26.04 6.14
C SER A 47 -55.52 24.54 5.89
N ALA A 48 -55.95 24.08 4.71
CA ALA A 48 -55.94 22.67 4.34
C ALA A 48 -54.51 22.09 4.26
N ASN A 49 -53.55 22.87 3.74
CA ASN A 49 -52.15 22.50 3.71
C ASN A 49 -51.52 22.48 5.11
N ALA A 50 -51.89 23.41 5.98
CA ALA A 50 -51.43 23.42 7.38
C ALA A 50 -51.97 22.22 8.17
N GLU A 51 -53.23 21.84 7.97
CA GLU A 51 -53.83 20.64 8.60
C GLU A 51 -53.22 19.34 8.08
N ALA A 52 -52.89 19.26 6.78
CA ALA A 52 -52.20 18.11 6.21
C ALA A 52 -50.78 17.95 6.80
N LEU A 53 -50.02 19.05 6.90
CA LEU A 53 -48.69 19.05 7.50
C LEU A 53 -48.71 18.76 9.00
N GLN A 54 -49.76 19.18 9.72
CA GLN A 54 -49.93 18.81 11.14
C GLN A 54 -50.22 17.32 11.31
N LYS A 55 -51.03 16.73 10.43
CA LYS A 55 -51.29 15.27 10.43
C LYS A 55 -50.02 14.47 10.11
N GLU A 56 -49.21 14.95 9.18
CA GLU A 56 -47.92 14.33 8.83
C GLU A 56 -46.90 14.47 9.97
N ASN A 57 -46.82 15.63 10.63
CA ASN A 57 -45.98 15.79 11.82
C ASN A 57 -46.42 14.87 12.98
N ALA A 58 -47.72 14.69 13.16
CA ALA A 58 -48.25 13.78 14.17
C ALA A 58 -47.94 12.31 13.84
N SER A 59 -48.02 11.91 12.57
CA SER A 59 -47.68 10.55 12.15
C SER A 59 -46.18 10.28 12.27
N LEU A 60 -45.31 11.22 11.88
CA LEU A 60 -43.86 11.12 12.01
C LEU A 60 -43.43 11.08 13.47
N LYS A 61 -44.02 11.89 14.35
CA LYS A 61 -43.76 11.80 15.80
C LYS A 61 -44.14 10.43 16.37
N LYS A 62 -45.27 9.87 15.93
CA LYS A 62 -45.70 8.52 16.33
C LYS A 62 -44.71 7.46 15.85
N GLN A 63 -44.24 7.55 14.60
CA GLN A 63 -43.22 6.65 14.06
C GLN A 63 -41.88 6.77 14.80
N LEU A 64 -41.46 7.98 15.20
CA LEU A 64 -40.24 8.16 15.99
C LEU A 64 -40.35 7.56 17.39
N VAL A 65 -41.51 7.69 18.04
CA VAL A 65 -41.75 7.07 19.35
C VAL A 65 -41.76 5.54 19.23
N ASP A 66 -42.37 5.00 18.18
CA ASP A 66 -42.40 3.56 17.91
C ASP A 66 -41.00 3.01 17.54
N ALA A 67 -40.22 3.77 16.76
CA ALA A 67 -38.83 3.42 16.47
C ALA A 67 -37.96 3.47 17.74
N ARG A 68 -38.15 4.48 18.60
CA ARG A 68 -37.44 4.59 19.89
C ARG A 68 -37.79 3.45 20.83
N SER A 69 -39.07 3.11 21.00
CA SER A 69 -39.48 1.96 21.82
C SER A 69 -38.94 0.63 21.25
N ARG A 70 -38.84 0.52 19.93
CA ARG A 70 -38.20 -0.62 19.26
C ARG A 70 -36.70 -0.69 19.51
N ILE A 71 -36.01 0.45 19.52
CA ILE A 71 -34.59 0.53 19.91
C ILE A 71 -34.42 0.21 21.40
N ASP A 72 -35.28 0.73 22.27
CA ASP A 72 -35.21 0.49 23.71
C ASP A 72 -35.53 -0.96 24.06
N SER A 73 -36.47 -1.60 23.36
CA SER A 73 -36.74 -3.03 23.51
C SER A 73 -35.61 -3.90 22.96
N LEU A 74 -34.97 -3.53 21.85
CA LEU A 74 -33.76 -4.20 21.37
C LEU A 74 -32.59 -4.05 22.35
N ARG A 75 -32.41 -2.85 22.93
CA ARG A 75 -31.41 -2.57 23.97
C ARG A 75 -31.71 -3.35 25.26
N ALA A 76 -32.98 -3.48 25.64
CA ALA A 76 -33.39 -4.30 26.77
C ALA A 76 -33.23 -5.81 26.51
N GLN A 77 -33.39 -6.27 25.26
CA GLN A 77 -33.04 -7.65 24.88
C GLN A 77 -31.53 -7.89 24.92
N LEU A 78 -30.73 -6.89 24.53
CA LEU A 78 -29.26 -6.93 24.66
C LEU A 78 -28.79 -6.91 26.12
N ASN A 79 -29.47 -6.16 26.99
CA ASN A 79 -29.07 -5.98 28.40
C ASN A 79 -29.78 -6.93 29.38
N GLY A 80 -30.86 -7.59 28.97
CA GLY A 80 -31.71 -8.43 29.82
C GLY A 80 -31.33 -9.91 29.83
N ALA A 81 -30.26 -10.28 29.15
CA ALA A 81 -29.68 -11.62 29.24
C ALA A 81 -28.53 -11.60 30.26
N ASP A 82 -28.84 -11.93 31.52
CA ASP A 82 -27.90 -12.61 32.43
C ASP A 82 -27.65 -14.05 31.93
N ALA A 83 -27.24 -14.15 30.66
CA ALA A 83 -26.61 -15.33 30.10
C ALA A 83 -25.10 -15.12 30.26
N PRO A 84 -24.30 -16.20 30.44
CA PRO A 84 -22.85 -16.05 30.31
C PRO A 84 -22.59 -15.36 28.98
N VAL A 85 -21.61 -14.47 28.92
CA VAL A 85 -21.12 -13.89 27.66
C VAL A 85 -20.76 -15.08 26.77
N VAL A 86 -21.70 -15.48 25.91
CA VAL A 86 -21.43 -16.45 24.86
C VAL A 86 -20.65 -15.66 23.85
N ASP A 87 -19.34 -15.83 23.95
CA ASP A 87 -18.37 -15.66 22.89
C ASP A 87 -18.89 -16.36 21.62
N GLY A 88 -19.71 -15.64 20.86
CA GLY A 88 -20.29 -16.10 19.58
C GLY A 88 -19.54 -15.55 18.38
N GLY A 89 -18.39 -14.92 18.61
CA GLY A 89 -17.44 -14.55 17.58
C GLY A 89 -16.52 -15.74 17.28
N MET A 90 -15.97 -15.80 16.07
CA MET A 90 -14.88 -16.73 15.78
C MET A 90 -13.67 -16.36 16.65
N SER A 91 -13.00 -17.36 17.21
CA SER A 91 -11.72 -17.17 17.90
C SER A 91 -10.65 -16.64 16.92
N ALA A 92 -9.59 -16.02 17.43
CA ALA A 92 -8.49 -15.54 16.59
C ALA A 92 -7.88 -16.64 15.71
N GLU A 93 -7.79 -17.87 16.23
CA GLU A 93 -7.28 -19.03 15.48
C GLU A 93 -8.22 -19.39 14.33
N GLU A 94 -9.53 -19.48 14.59
CA GLU A 94 -10.52 -19.76 13.54
C GLU A 94 -10.56 -18.67 12.47
N ILE A 95 -10.37 -17.40 12.86
CA ILE A 95 -10.29 -16.28 11.92
C ILE A 95 -9.05 -16.42 11.02
N ILE A 96 -7.87 -16.70 11.60
CA ILE A 96 -6.63 -16.87 10.84
C ILE A 96 -6.72 -18.08 9.90
N ASP A 97 -7.29 -19.19 10.37
CA ASP A 97 -7.52 -20.38 9.56
C ASP A 97 -8.49 -20.09 8.40
N GLU A 98 -9.55 -19.33 8.63
CA GLU A 98 -10.44 -18.92 7.54
C GLU A 98 -9.72 -18.02 6.53
N LEU A 99 -8.96 -17.02 7.00
CA LEU A 99 -8.18 -16.11 6.16
C LEU A 99 -7.20 -16.86 5.26
N MET A 100 -6.52 -17.87 5.78
CA MET A 100 -5.60 -18.74 5.02
C MET A 100 -6.32 -19.50 3.88
N ASN A 101 -7.61 -19.79 4.05
CA ASN A 101 -8.40 -20.55 3.10
C ASN A 101 -9.20 -19.68 2.11
N VAL A 102 -9.12 -18.35 2.21
CA VAL A 102 -9.84 -17.45 1.29
C VAL A 102 -9.27 -17.56 -0.13
N LYS A 103 -10.14 -17.81 -1.10
CA LYS A 103 -9.81 -17.80 -2.53
C LYS A 103 -10.47 -16.63 -3.24
N LEU A 104 -9.67 -15.68 -3.70
CA LEU A 104 -10.14 -14.57 -4.52
C LEU A 104 -10.18 -15.01 -5.99
N THR A 105 -11.39 -15.10 -6.54
CA THR A 105 -11.64 -15.37 -7.95
C THR A 105 -12.35 -14.18 -8.59
N THR A 106 -12.29 -14.07 -9.91
CA THR A 106 -13.02 -13.03 -10.66
C THR A 106 -14.52 -12.99 -10.36
N LYS A 107 -15.12 -14.15 -10.02
CA LYS A 107 -16.56 -14.31 -9.76
C LYS A 107 -16.98 -13.89 -8.34
N ASN A 108 -16.13 -14.08 -7.34
CA ASN A 108 -16.45 -13.83 -5.93
C ASN A 108 -15.66 -12.66 -5.31
N ARG A 109 -14.80 -11.98 -6.07
CA ARG A 109 -13.88 -10.93 -5.61
C ARG A 109 -14.46 -10.00 -4.53
N ARG A 110 -15.55 -9.27 -4.83
CA ARG A 110 -16.16 -8.32 -3.89
C ARG A 110 -16.73 -8.97 -2.62
N ALA A 111 -17.15 -10.22 -2.70
CA ALA A 111 -17.66 -10.95 -1.54
C ALA A 111 -16.49 -11.44 -0.67
N ALA A 112 -15.44 -11.97 -1.31
CA ALA A 112 -14.21 -12.41 -0.64
C ALA A 112 -13.46 -11.25 0.02
N GLU A 113 -13.25 -10.13 -0.68
CA GLU A 113 -12.61 -8.92 -0.12
C GLU A 113 -13.36 -8.40 1.11
N ARG A 114 -14.70 -8.32 1.05
CA ARG A 114 -15.51 -7.94 2.22
C ARG A 114 -15.40 -8.93 3.37
N ARG A 115 -15.27 -10.23 3.07
CA ARG A 115 -15.09 -11.25 4.11
C ARG A 115 -13.72 -11.13 4.76
N VAL A 116 -12.66 -10.93 3.98
CA VAL A 116 -11.30 -10.67 4.48
C VAL A 116 -11.28 -9.44 5.38
N GLN A 117 -11.89 -8.34 4.93
CA GLN A 117 -11.98 -7.11 5.73
C GLN A 117 -12.70 -7.33 7.06
N PHE A 118 -13.85 -8.01 7.03
CA PHE A 118 -14.59 -8.35 8.24
C PHE A 118 -13.78 -9.21 9.22
N LEU A 119 -13.02 -10.18 8.71
CA LEU A 119 -12.18 -11.06 9.52
C LEU A 119 -11.03 -10.27 10.18
N PHE A 120 -10.38 -9.38 9.43
CA PHE A 120 -9.37 -8.48 9.98
C PHE A 120 -9.92 -7.53 11.04
N GLU A 121 -11.07 -6.91 10.80
CA GLU A 121 -11.74 -6.06 11.79
C GLU A 121 -12.14 -6.83 13.05
N SER A 122 -12.49 -8.11 12.91
CA SER A 122 -12.78 -8.98 14.05
C SER A 122 -11.52 -9.24 14.90
N LEU A 123 -10.35 -9.41 14.28
CA LEU A 123 -9.08 -9.51 15.02
C LEU A 123 -8.72 -8.21 15.74
N ILE A 124 -8.93 -7.05 15.11
CA ILE A 124 -8.70 -5.74 15.74
C ILE A 124 -9.62 -5.58 16.96
N GLN A 125 -10.89 -5.98 16.87
CA GLN A 125 -11.83 -5.93 17.99
C GLN A 125 -11.42 -6.81 19.17
N GLN A 126 -10.72 -7.92 18.92
CA GLN A 126 -10.17 -8.77 19.99
C GLN A 126 -8.94 -8.15 20.67
N GLY A 127 -8.27 -7.19 20.03
CA GLY A 127 -7.16 -6.44 20.61
C GLY A 127 -6.00 -7.34 21.05
N ASP A 128 -5.46 -7.08 22.25
CA ASP A 128 -4.34 -7.83 22.83
C ASP A 128 -4.56 -9.36 22.86
N ALA A 129 -5.81 -9.83 22.94
CA ALA A 129 -6.10 -11.26 22.96
C ALA A 129 -5.75 -11.97 21.64
N ALA A 130 -5.76 -11.26 20.51
CA ALA A 130 -5.40 -11.81 19.20
C ALA A 130 -3.89 -11.91 18.99
N VAL A 131 -3.09 -11.06 19.67
CA VAL A 131 -1.64 -10.92 19.42
C VAL A 131 -0.88 -12.24 19.53
N PRO A 132 -1.08 -13.10 20.56
CA PRO A 132 -0.36 -14.38 20.65
C PRO A 132 -0.62 -15.31 19.46
N HIS A 133 -1.86 -15.33 18.95
CA HIS A 133 -2.26 -16.16 17.81
C HIS A 133 -1.69 -15.62 16.49
N ILE A 134 -1.74 -14.30 16.30
CA ILE A 134 -1.12 -13.64 15.15
C ILE A 134 0.40 -13.89 15.13
N ARG A 135 1.06 -13.69 16.27
CA ARG A 135 2.50 -13.95 16.44
C ARG A 135 2.85 -15.40 16.13
N ALA A 136 2.07 -16.36 16.65
CA ALA A 136 2.28 -17.77 16.40
C ALA A 136 2.16 -18.11 14.90
N PHE A 137 1.20 -17.52 14.21
CA PHE A 137 1.06 -17.67 12.76
C PHE A 137 2.25 -17.08 11.99
N LEU A 138 2.63 -15.83 12.31
CA LEU A 138 3.74 -15.15 11.62
C LEU A 138 5.06 -15.93 11.75
N ASN A 139 5.26 -16.63 12.87
CA ASN A 139 6.41 -17.50 13.09
C ASN A 139 6.43 -18.79 12.24
N LYS A 140 5.31 -19.20 11.63
CA LYS A 140 5.27 -20.36 10.72
C LYS A 140 5.89 -20.06 9.35
N MET A 141 6.09 -18.79 9.02
CA MET A 141 6.62 -18.34 7.72
C MET A 141 5.77 -18.74 6.50
N GLU A 142 4.48 -19.03 6.73
CA GLU A 142 3.48 -19.32 5.70
C GLU A 142 2.80 -18.02 5.23
N ASP A 143 2.56 -17.87 3.92
CA ASP A 143 1.88 -16.72 3.34
C ASP A 143 0.84 -17.11 2.28
N VAL A 144 -0.19 -16.28 2.14
CA VAL A 144 -1.26 -16.40 1.14
C VAL A 144 -1.46 -15.05 0.48
N GLU A 145 -1.14 -14.94 -0.81
CA GLU A 145 -1.33 -13.71 -1.58
C GLU A 145 -2.82 -13.49 -1.90
N PHE A 146 -3.34 -12.30 -1.64
CA PHE A 146 -4.71 -11.92 -1.96
C PHE A 146 -4.82 -11.40 -3.41
N THR A 147 -4.18 -12.10 -4.36
CA THR A 147 -4.31 -11.81 -5.79
C THR A 147 -5.51 -12.54 -6.38
N VAL A 148 -6.12 -11.94 -7.41
CA VAL A 148 -7.20 -12.58 -8.16
C VAL A 148 -6.62 -13.76 -8.92
N GLN A 149 -6.94 -14.97 -8.50
CA GLN A 149 -6.60 -16.18 -9.22
C GLN A 149 -7.35 -16.17 -10.56
N ARG A 150 -6.62 -16.02 -11.67
CA ARG A 150 -7.14 -16.14 -13.03
C ARG A 150 -6.89 -17.56 -13.53
N SER A 151 -7.80 -18.07 -14.36
CA SER A 151 -7.62 -19.35 -15.03
C SER A 151 -6.56 -19.25 -16.12
N GLU A 152 -5.82 -20.34 -16.34
CA GLU A 152 -4.72 -20.48 -17.33
C GLU A 152 -5.09 -19.97 -18.73
N GLU A 153 -6.36 -20.04 -19.14
CA GLU A 153 -6.85 -19.56 -20.45
C GLU A 153 -6.78 -18.02 -20.64
N GLU A 154 -6.64 -17.23 -19.58
CA GLU A 154 -6.63 -15.76 -19.68
C GLU A 154 -5.22 -15.15 -19.73
N GLU A 155 -4.17 -15.94 -19.53
CA GLU A 155 -2.79 -15.48 -19.36
C GLU A 155 -2.04 -15.26 -20.69
N ASP A 156 -2.45 -15.95 -21.76
CA ASP A 156 -1.85 -15.90 -23.11
C ASP A 156 -2.07 -14.57 -23.88
N GLY A 157 -2.85 -13.65 -23.33
CA GLY A 157 -3.38 -12.51 -24.10
C GLY A 157 -2.54 -11.24 -24.16
N ARG A 158 -1.44 -11.08 -23.40
CA ARG A 158 -0.76 -9.77 -23.29
C ARG A 158 0.76 -9.84 -23.32
N GLY A 159 1.28 -10.24 -24.47
CA GLY A 159 2.65 -9.94 -24.86
C GLY A 159 2.83 -8.50 -25.35
N ARG A 160 3.93 -7.89 -24.87
CA ARG A 160 4.73 -6.79 -25.46
C ARG A 160 4.33 -5.32 -25.21
N GLY A 161 5.29 -4.57 -24.66
CA GLY A 161 5.79 -3.36 -25.33
C GLY A 161 6.03 -2.13 -24.45
N ARG A 162 7.30 -1.73 -24.32
CA ARG A 162 7.89 -0.35 -24.43
C ARG A 162 9.28 -0.37 -23.79
N GLY A 163 10.36 0.20 -24.34
CA GLY A 163 10.48 1.18 -25.42
C GLY A 163 11.05 2.51 -24.90
N ARG A 164 12.35 2.50 -24.57
CA ARG A 164 13.36 3.58 -24.54
C ARG A 164 12.84 5.03 -24.48
N GLY A 165 13.03 5.71 -23.33
CA GLY A 165 13.01 7.18 -23.27
C GLY A 165 12.89 7.81 -21.88
N GLY A 166 14.03 8.15 -21.25
CA GLY A 166 14.16 9.22 -20.26
C GLY A 166 14.72 8.78 -18.90
N ASP A 167 16.03 8.54 -18.81
CA ASP A 167 16.74 7.97 -17.64
C ASP A 167 16.46 8.65 -16.29
N TRP A 168 16.14 9.95 -16.25
CA TRP A 168 15.82 10.64 -14.98
C TRP A 168 14.37 10.38 -14.51
N ALA A 169 13.42 10.43 -15.43
CA ALA A 169 12.00 10.20 -15.14
C ALA A 169 11.68 8.71 -15.01
N GLU A 170 12.49 7.84 -15.63
CA GLU A 170 12.44 6.39 -15.49
C GLU A 170 13.10 5.95 -14.18
N ARG A 171 14.19 6.58 -13.72
CA ARG A 171 14.71 6.44 -12.33
C ARG A 171 13.69 6.85 -11.28
N LEU A 172 13.10 8.05 -11.38
CA LEU A 172 12.04 8.48 -10.46
C LEU A 172 10.82 7.55 -10.51
N ARG A 173 10.41 7.09 -11.70
CA ARG A 173 9.30 6.13 -11.84
C ARG A 173 9.66 4.74 -11.35
N ASN A 174 10.88 4.27 -11.54
CA ASN A 174 11.34 3.02 -10.95
C ASN A 174 11.32 3.18 -9.46
N ARG A 175 11.94 4.23 -8.88
CA ARG A 175 11.92 4.63 -7.45
C ARG A 175 10.52 4.57 -6.83
N THR A 176 9.48 5.00 -7.54
CA THR A 176 8.09 4.93 -7.04
C THR A 176 7.33 3.64 -7.38
N ARG A 177 7.66 2.90 -8.45
CA ARG A 177 6.87 1.73 -8.91
C ARG A 177 7.27 0.37 -8.34
N GLY A 178 8.45 0.23 -7.73
CA GLY A 178 8.96 -1.08 -7.28
C GLY A 178 9.07 -1.28 -5.76
N ALA A 179 8.73 -0.26 -4.96
CA ALA A 179 8.84 -0.31 -3.50
C ALA A 179 7.64 0.32 -2.79
N SER A 180 6.46 0.35 -3.43
CA SER A 180 5.27 0.82 -2.73
C SER A 180 4.99 -0.11 -1.55
N LEU A 181 4.93 0.49 -0.36
CA LEU A 181 4.52 -0.13 0.89
C LEU A 181 3.15 0.42 1.31
N ASP A 182 2.42 1.06 0.39
CA ASP A 182 1.13 1.71 0.61
C ASP A 182 0.09 0.96 -0.20
N PHE A 183 -0.71 0.15 0.48
CA PHE A 183 -1.77 -0.63 -0.13
C PHE A 183 -3.10 -0.27 0.50
N GLU A 184 -4.14 -0.10 -0.33
CA GLU A 184 -5.51 0.14 0.17
C GLU A 184 -6.09 -1.12 0.84
N GLN A 185 -5.66 -2.29 0.37
CA GLN A 185 -5.95 -3.59 0.97
C GLN A 185 -4.64 -4.37 1.10
N PRO A 186 -4.45 -5.15 2.17
CA PRO A 186 -3.23 -5.90 2.36
C PRO A 186 -3.02 -6.86 1.19
N PRO A 187 -1.81 -6.92 0.60
CA PRO A 187 -1.54 -7.75 -0.57
C PRO A 187 -1.43 -9.25 -0.23
N SER A 188 -1.20 -9.60 1.04
CA SER A 188 -1.17 -10.99 1.50
C SER A 188 -1.61 -11.11 2.96
N LEU A 189 -1.87 -12.33 3.41
CA LEU A 189 -2.28 -12.62 4.78
C LEU A 189 -1.26 -12.11 5.79
N ARG A 190 0.03 -12.39 5.59
CA ARG A 190 1.07 -11.95 6.54
C ARG A 190 1.13 -10.43 6.66
N ILE A 191 1.00 -9.72 5.54
CA ILE A 191 0.99 -8.25 5.54
C ILE A 191 -0.26 -7.72 6.24
N GLY A 192 -1.42 -8.31 5.98
CA GLY A 192 -2.65 -7.94 6.69
C GLY A 192 -2.52 -8.16 8.20
N LEU A 193 -1.91 -9.27 8.63
CA LEU A 193 -1.66 -9.53 10.06
C LEU A 193 -0.65 -8.54 10.68
N ILE A 194 0.34 -8.07 9.93
CA ILE A 194 1.23 -6.97 10.36
C ILE A 194 0.44 -5.68 10.54
N ASP A 195 -0.48 -5.36 9.62
CA ASP A 195 -1.39 -4.21 9.77
C ASP A 195 -2.28 -4.37 11.01
N ILE A 196 -2.79 -5.57 11.29
CA ILE A 196 -3.58 -5.82 12.50
C ILE A 196 -2.75 -5.57 13.77
N LEU A 197 -1.51 -6.06 13.83
CA LEU A 197 -0.63 -5.76 14.96
C LEU A 197 -0.40 -4.25 15.11
N LYS A 198 -0.25 -3.53 13.98
CA LYS A 198 -0.12 -2.08 13.98
C LYS A 198 -1.36 -1.37 14.53
N GLU A 199 -2.55 -1.80 14.11
CA GLU A 199 -3.82 -1.21 14.56
C GLU A 199 -4.16 -1.56 16.03
N ILE A 200 -3.79 -2.77 16.49
CA ILE A 200 -3.91 -3.15 17.90
C ILE A 200 -2.97 -2.29 18.76
N GLY A 201 -1.71 -2.18 18.35
CA GLY A 201 -0.68 -1.43 19.07
C GLY A 201 -0.34 -2.01 20.45
N GLY A 202 0.34 -1.21 21.28
CA GLY A 202 0.78 -1.63 22.61
C GLY A 202 1.98 -2.57 22.61
N SER A 203 2.58 -2.77 23.78
CA SER A 203 3.88 -3.46 23.91
C SER A 203 3.87 -4.92 23.44
N SER A 204 2.71 -5.58 23.50
CA SER A 204 2.54 -6.97 23.01
C SER A 204 2.69 -7.03 21.49
N ALA A 205 2.01 -6.14 20.76
CA ALA A 205 2.04 -6.07 19.31
C ALA A 205 3.37 -5.53 18.80
N GLU A 206 3.94 -4.53 19.48
CA GLU A 206 5.29 -4.02 19.19
C GLU A 206 6.34 -5.13 19.30
N ALA A 207 6.29 -5.94 20.36
CA ALA A 207 7.20 -7.07 20.51
C ALA A 207 7.01 -8.14 19.41
N ALA A 208 5.77 -8.39 18.99
CA ALA A 208 5.48 -9.30 17.89
C ALA A 208 6.03 -8.79 16.55
N LEU A 209 5.91 -7.48 16.27
CA LEU A 209 6.50 -6.85 15.08
C LEU A 209 8.04 -6.92 15.10
N GLY A 210 8.66 -6.67 16.26
CA GLY A 210 10.10 -6.87 16.45
C GLY A 210 10.55 -8.30 16.19
N GLU A 211 9.76 -9.28 16.64
CA GLU A 211 10.04 -10.69 16.39
C GLU A 211 9.99 -11.03 14.88
N VAL A 212 9.06 -10.42 14.13
CA VAL A 212 9.01 -10.57 12.66
C VAL A 212 10.33 -10.08 12.03
N LEU A 213 10.84 -8.90 12.40
CA LEU A 213 12.12 -8.39 11.88
C LEU A 213 13.27 -9.37 12.12
N SER A 214 13.30 -10.01 13.29
CA SER A 214 14.38 -10.94 13.66
C SER A 214 14.31 -12.33 13.01
N LYS A 215 13.17 -12.70 12.42
CA LYS A 215 12.92 -14.06 11.91
C LYS A 215 12.56 -14.13 10.45
N THR A 216 12.07 -13.03 9.87
CA THR A 216 11.63 -13.06 8.49
C THR A 216 12.81 -13.16 7.54
N GLY A 217 12.77 -14.13 6.63
CA GLY A 217 13.69 -14.21 5.51
C GLY A 217 13.27 -13.36 4.31
N ARG A 218 12.17 -12.59 4.42
CA ARG A 218 11.55 -11.89 3.29
C ARG A 218 11.83 -10.40 3.36
N GLY A 219 12.59 -9.87 2.39
CA GLY A 219 12.97 -8.46 2.38
C GLY A 219 11.79 -7.48 2.31
N PHE A 220 10.69 -7.87 1.68
CA PHE A 220 9.46 -7.07 1.67
C PHE A 220 8.84 -6.93 3.06
N GLU A 221 8.83 -7.99 3.87
CA GLU A 221 8.30 -7.92 5.24
C GLU A 221 9.17 -7.06 6.15
N VAL A 222 10.50 -7.14 6.01
CA VAL A 222 11.42 -6.25 6.74
C VAL A 222 11.06 -4.79 6.46
N ALA A 223 10.91 -4.42 5.19
CA ALA A 223 10.55 -3.06 4.80
C ALA A 223 9.16 -2.65 5.30
N TYR A 224 8.18 -3.54 5.19
CA TYR A 224 6.81 -3.27 5.61
C TYR A 224 6.70 -3.08 7.13
N VAL A 225 7.31 -3.97 7.91
CA VAL A 225 7.35 -3.87 9.37
C VAL A 225 8.12 -2.64 9.82
N ALA A 226 9.28 -2.35 9.22
CA ALA A 226 10.05 -1.14 9.52
C ALA A 226 9.20 0.13 9.31
N LYS A 227 8.46 0.21 8.20
CA LYS A 227 7.52 1.32 7.98
C LYS A 227 6.39 1.36 9.01
N ALA A 228 5.82 0.21 9.35
CA ALA A 228 4.73 0.10 10.32
C ALA A 228 5.15 0.61 11.70
N VAL A 229 6.25 0.10 12.26
CA VAL A 229 6.75 0.50 13.58
C VAL A 229 7.19 1.96 13.61
N ARG A 230 7.79 2.47 12.53
CA ARG A 230 8.13 3.89 12.42
C ARG A 230 6.90 4.80 12.45
N SER A 231 5.84 4.38 11.78
CA SER A 231 4.56 5.09 11.77
C SER A 231 3.86 5.05 13.13
N MET A 232 4.04 3.99 13.92
CA MET A 232 3.39 3.82 15.23
C MET A 232 4.14 4.52 16.36
N ILE A 233 5.45 4.31 16.43
CA ILE A 233 6.26 4.62 17.62
C ILE A 233 7.12 5.86 17.37
N GLY A 234 7.69 5.99 16.18
CA GLY A 234 8.54 7.11 15.80
C GLY A 234 9.62 6.73 14.79
N PRO A 235 10.29 7.72 14.18
CA PRO A 235 11.17 7.53 13.02
C PRO A 235 12.35 6.57 13.25
N ASP A 236 12.79 6.39 14.49
CA ASP A 236 13.93 5.55 14.87
C ASP A 236 13.53 4.21 15.51
N ALA A 237 12.23 3.91 15.58
CA ALA A 237 11.73 2.70 16.21
C ALA A 237 12.23 1.45 15.49
N PHE A 238 12.76 0.47 16.23
CA PHE A 238 13.33 -0.77 15.69
C PHE A 238 14.42 -0.57 14.62
N ARG A 239 15.14 0.56 14.68
CA ARG A 239 16.23 0.85 13.74
C ARG A 239 17.26 -0.29 13.70
N ASP A 240 17.73 -0.73 14.87
CA ASP A 240 18.81 -1.70 14.96
C ASP A 240 18.39 -3.07 14.40
N GLU A 241 17.20 -3.54 14.76
CA GLU A 241 16.65 -4.81 14.27
C GLU A 241 16.38 -4.77 12.75
N ALA A 242 15.76 -3.70 12.25
CA ALA A 242 15.43 -3.58 10.83
C ALA A 242 16.68 -3.42 9.95
N VAL A 243 17.66 -2.62 10.39
CA VAL A 243 18.94 -2.45 9.69
C VAL A 243 19.74 -3.75 9.71
N ALA A 244 19.82 -4.44 10.87
CA ALA A 244 20.50 -5.72 10.96
C ALA A 244 19.90 -6.77 10.00
N ALA A 245 18.57 -6.90 9.98
CA ALA A 245 17.88 -7.81 9.06
C ALA A 245 18.13 -7.44 7.59
N ALA A 246 18.16 -6.14 7.26
CA ALA A 246 18.46 -5.70 5.91
C ALA A 246 19.90 -5.99 5.49
N HIS A 247 20.87 -5.74 6.37
CA HIS A 247 22.28 -6.08 6.14
C HIS A 247 22.47 -7.57 5.89
N GLU A 248 21.88 -8.40 6.74
CA GLU A 248 21.93 -9.86 6.64
C GLU A 248 21.37 -10.34 5.30
N LEU A 249 20.13 -9.97 4.98
CA LEU A 249 19.46 -10.45 3.75
C LEU A 249 20.02 -9.86 2.45
N LEU A 250 20.68 -8.70 2.50
CA LEU A 250 21.41 -8.16 1.35
C LEU A 250 22.73 -8.90 1.10
N SER A 251 23.35 -9.41 2.17
CA SER A 251 24.64 -10.11 2.11
C SER A 251 24.46 -11.61 1.84
N ASP A 252 23.45 -12.23 2.42
CA ASP A 252 23.09 -13.64 2.29
C ASP A 252 21.58 -13.79 2.06
N PRO A 253 21.12 -13.68 0.79
CA PRO A 253 19.70 -13.76 0.47
C PRO A 253 19.11 -15.14 0.78
N VAL A 254 18.00 -15.18 1.52
CA VAL A 254 17.28 -16.41 1.83
C VAL A 254 16.19 -16.67 0.78
N GLU A 255 16.19 -17.86 0.18
CA GLU A 255 15.09 -18.29 -0.69
C GLU A 255 13.85 -18.70 0.12
N ALA A 256 12.72 -18.04 -0.14
CA ALA A 256 11.45 -18.41 0.48
C ALA A 256 10.95 -19.76 -0.04
N SER A 257 10.43 -20.61 0.87
CA SER A 257 9.87 -21.93 0.51
C SER A 257 8.63 -21.85 -0.40
N ASN A 258 7.89 -20.74 -0.32
CA ASN A 258 6.75 -20.43 -1.19
C ASN A 258 6.87 -18.99 -1.70
N PRO A 259 7.65 -18.75 -2.77
CA PRO A 259 7.93 -17.40 -3.24
C PRO A 259 6.67 -16.74 -3.81
N ASN A 260 6.43 -15.49 -3.44
CA ASN A 260 5.35 -14.64 -3.92
C ASN A 260 5.88 -13.56 -4.88
N SER A 261 4.99 -12.68 -5.35
CA SER A 261 5.36 -11.67 -6.34
C SER A 261 6.38 -10.63 -5.83
N PHE A 262 6.46 -10.42 -4.51
CA PHE A 262 7.31 -9.43 -3.85
C PHE A 262 8.74 -9.92 -3.62
N ASP A 263 8.95 -11.23 -3.49
CA ASP A 263 10.28 -11.81 -3.25
C ASP A 263 11.25 -11.53 -4.41
N ARG A 264 10.73 -11.37 -5.64
CA ARG A 264 11.53 -10.99 -6.82
C ARG A 264 12.22 -9.63 -6.68
N ASN A 265 11.66 -8.73 -5.88
CA ASN A 265 12.19 -7.39 -5.64
C ASN A 265 12.75 -7.23 -4.22
N ALA A 266 13.02 -8.34 -3.50
CA ALA A 266 13.45 -8.33 -2.10
C ALA A 266 14.63 -7.37 -1.85
N LYS A 267 15.68 -7.45 -2.68
CA LYS A 267 16.86 -6.57 -2.60
C LYS A 267 16.49 -5.09 -2.53
N ARG A 268 15.54 -4.67 -3.35
CA ARG A 268 15.12 -3.28 -3.43
C ARG A 268 14.33 -2.82 -2.19
N TYR A 269 13.50 -3.69 -1.64
CA TYR A 269 12.83 -3.42 -0.36
C TYR A 269 13.86 -3.27 0.77
N LEU A 270 14.90 -4.10 0.79
CA LEU A 270 15.94 -4.01 1.81
C LEU A 270 16.73 -2.69 1.72
N TYR A 271 17.09 -2.24 0.52
CA TYR A 271 17.70 -0.91 0.37
C TYR A 271 16.77 0.23 0.80
N SER A 272 15.44 0.09 0.61
CA SER A 272 14.49 1.08 1.15
C SER A 272 14.49 1.13 2.68
N VAL A 273 14.85 0.04 3.37
CA VAL A 273 15.04 0.05 4.83
C VAL A 273 16.25 0.88 5.21
N LEU A 274 17.37 0.69 4.50
CA LEU A 274 18.58 1.47 4.74
C LEU A 274 18.34 2.96 4.45
N GLU A 275 17.58 3.28 3.41
CA GLU A 275 17.14 4.65 3.11
C GLU A 275 16.23 5.21 4.21
N MET A 276 15.22 4.44 4.66
CA MET A 276 14.28 4.86 5.71
C MET A 276 14.99 5.27 7.01
N TYR A 277 16.05 4.56 7.40
CA TYR A 277 16.84 4.85 8.60
C TYR A 277 18.12 5.64 8.33
N ASN A 278 18.32 6.11 7.09
CA ASN A 278 19.52 6.79 6.62
C ASN A 278 20.81 6.06 7.09
N ASP A 279 20.83 4.73 6.93
CA ASP A 279 21.92 3.89 7.37
C ASP A 279 23.08 3.89 6.36
N GLN A 280 24.20 4.46 6.76
CA GLN A 280 25.43 4.55 5.96
C GLN A 280 26.42 3.41 6.27
N THR A 281 26.10 2.55 7.24
CA THR A 281 27.03 1.50 7.69
C THR A 281 27.18 0.36 6.68
N PHE A 282 26.28 0.25 5.70
CA PHE A 282 26.35 -0.74 4.62
C PHE A 282 27.18 -0.30 3.40
N ILE A 283 27.71 0.93 3.35
CA ILE A 283 28.44 1.46 2.16
C ILE A 283 29.58 0.54 1.70
N GLN A 284 30.37 0.02 2.64
CA GLN A 284 31.50 -0.86 2.30
C GLN A 284 31.04 -2.19 1.70
N SER A 285 29.98 -2.78 2.24
CA SER A 285 29.39 -4.00 1.68
C SER A 285 28.76 -3.73 0.31
N ALA A 286 28.06 -2.60 0.17
CA ALA A 286 27.46 -2.14 -1.08
C ALA A 286 28.51 -1.94 -2.18
N GLN A 287 29.71 -1.44 -1.87
CA GLN A 287 30.82 -1.33 -2.83
C GLN A 287 31.12 -2.66 -3.53
N GLY A 288 31.15 -3.76 -2.78
CA GLY A 288 31.38 -5.11 -3.32
C GLY A 288 30.22 -5.64 -4.18
N LEU A 289 29.04 -5.04 -4.07
CA LEU A 289 27.82 -5.41 -4.81
C LEU A 289 27.51 -4.46 -5.98
N LEU A 290 28.27 -3.38 -6.13
CA LEU A 290 27.99 -2.31 -7.09
C LEU A 290 28.25 -2.75 -8.54
N VAL A 291 29.33 -3.50 -8.78
CA VAL A 291 29.68 -4.02 -10.12
C VAL A 291 29.38 -5.51 -10.16
N ARG A 292 28.53 -5.91 -11.11
CA ARG A 292 28.15 -7.30 -11.33
C ARG A 292 29.17 -8.03 -12.20
N ASP A 293 29.12 -9.36 -12.18
CA ASP A 293 30.02 -10.23 -12.96
C ASP A 293 29.94 -10.01 -14.48
N ASP A 294 28.81 -9.49 -14.98
CA ASP A 294 28.63 -9.15 -16.40
C ASP A 294 29.23 -7.78 -16.78
N GLY A 295 29.92 -7.11 -15.84
CA GLY A 295 30.54 -5.80 -16.03
C GLY A 295 29.53 -4.65 -16.08
N LYS A 296 28.29 -4.88 -15.66
CA LYS A 296 27.29 -3.83 -15.45
C LYS A 296 27.21 -3.42 -13.99
N ILE A 297 26.69 -2.22 -13.74
CA ILE A 297 26.40 -1.83 -12.36
C ILE A 297 25.05 -2.40 -11.90
N ASP A 298 24.91 -2.50 -10.58
CA ASP A 298 23.62 -2.67 -9.95
C ASP A 298 23.02 -1.30 -9.59
N ASP A 299 22.04 -0.86 -10.38
CA ASP A 299 21.37 0.43 -10.19
C ASP A 299 20.80 0.62 -8.79
N THR A 300 20.30 -0.45 -8.14
CA THR A 300 19.73 -0.33 -6.79
C THR A 300 20.82 -0.05 -5.76
N VAL A 301 22.01 -0.61 -5.97
CA VAL A 301 23.19 -0.36 -5.12
C VAL A 301 23.71 1.06 -5.36
N LEU A 302 23.79 1.50 -6.63
CA LEU A 302 24.19 2.87 -6.94
C LEU A 302 23.22 3.89 -6.34
N ASP A 303 21.91 3.66 -6.44
CA ASP A 303 20.88 4.53 -5.86
C ASP A 303 21.08 4.68 -4.34
N TYR A 304 21.36 3.59 -3.62
CA TYR A 304 21.68 3.65 -2.18
C TYR A 304 22.96 4.44 -1.89
N LEU A 305 24.03 4.20 -2.65
CA LEU A 305 25.29 4.91 -2.49
C LEU A 305 25.14 6.41 -2.76
N ASP A 306 24.34 6.78 -3.77
CA ASP A 306 24.08 8.18 -4.16
C ASP A 306 23.15 8.89 -3.15
N ASP A 307 21.99 8.31 -2.83
CA ASP A 307 20.95 8.96 -2.03
C ASP A 307 21.27 8.93 -0.52
N VAL A 308 21.83 7.82 0.00
CA VAL A 308 22.12 7.63 1.43
C VAL A 308 23.60 7.82 1.73
N GLY A 309 24.48 7.18 0.95
CA GLY A 309 25.92 7.24 1.16
C GLY A 309 26.53 8.62 0.85
N LYS A 310 25.97 9.33 -0.13
CA LYS A 310 26.36 10.69 -0.52
C LYS A 310 27.88 10.79 -0.69
N GLU A 311 28.50 11.85 -0.16
CA GLU A 311 29.94 12.05 -0.25
C GLU A 311 30.76 10.89 0.37
N GLN A 312 30.23 10.19 1.38
CA GLN A 312 30.95 9.06 2.00
C GLN A 312 31.06 7.85 1.07
N ALA A 313 30.17 7.74 0.08
CA ALA A 313 30.22 6.70 -0.93
C ALA A 313 31.16 7.04 -2.10
N MET A 314 31.81 8.20 -2.09
CA MET A 314 32.69 8.63 -3.19
C MET A 314 33.82 7.64 -3.48
N ASP A 315 34.37 6.97 -2.46
CA ASP A 315 35.38 5.96 -2.70
C ASP A 315 34.82 4.77 -3.49
N ALA A 316 33.64 4.27 -3.12
CA ALA A 316 32.98 3.18 -3.83
C ALA A 316 32.66 3.54 -5.28
N ILE A 317 32.10 4.74 -5.51
CA ILE A 317 31.74 5.25 -6.85
C ILE A 317 33.00 5.44 -7.70
N TYR A 318 34.05 6.06 -7.15
CA TYR A 318 35.30 6.32 -7.85
C TYR A 318 36.02 5.02 -8.21
N GLN A 319 36.08 4.05 -7.29
CA GLN A 319 36.68 2.74 -7.55
C GLN A 319 35.94 2.00 -8.67
N ALA A 320 34.60 1.96 -8.65
CA ALA A 320 33.83 1.32 -9.71
C ALA A 320 34.11 1.96 -11.08
N PHE A 321 34.14 3.30 -11.14
CA PHE A 321 34.41 4.04 -12.37
C PHE A 321 35.83 3.85 -12.91
N SER A 322 36.84 3.88 -12.03
CA SER A 322 38.26 3.83 -12.41
C SER A 322 38.80 2.41 -12.59
N SER A 323 38.11 1.39 -12.07
CA SER A 323 38.58 -0.01 -12.10
C SER A 323 38.71 -0.62 -13.50
N GLY A 324 37.99 -0.08 -14.50
CA GLY A 324 37.86 -0.69 -15.83
C GLY A 324 36.97 -1.93 -15.88
N ASN A 325 36.36 -2.33 -14.76
CA ASN A 325 35.46 -3.48 -14.68
C ASN A 325 34.05 -3.17 -15.23
N VAL A 326 33.66 -1.88 -15.23
CA VAL A 326 32.38 -1.44 -15.80
C VAL A 326 32.54 -1.26 -17.30
N THR A 327 31.86 -2.12 -18.06
CA THR A 327 32.01 -2.19 -19.53
C THR A 327 30.90 -1.47 -20.29
N ASP A 328 29.73 -1.30 -19.66
CA ASP A 328 28.62 -0.56 -20.26
C ASP A 328 28.84 0.96 -20.13
N ARG A 329 28.65 1.66 -21.24
CA ARG A 329 28.88 3.12 -21.30
C ARG A 329 27.78 3.93 -20.61
N GLY A 330 26.55 3.42 -20.57
CA GLY A 330 25.46 4.03 -19.81
C GLY A 330 25.78 3.99 -18.33
N ASP A 331 26.23 2.84 -17.83
CA ASP A 331 26.60 2.63 -16.44
C ASP A 331 27.78 3.53 -16.01
N LEU A 332 28.80 3.71 -16.87
CA LEU A 332 29.86 4.69 -16.64
C LEU A 332 29.33 6.13 -16.56
N GLY A 333 28.34 6.47 -17.39
CA GLY A 333 27.67 7.77 -17.35
C GLY A 333 26.87 7.98 -16.06
N ASP A 334 26.28 6.92 -15.52
CA ASP A 334 25.53 6.97 -14.26
C ASP A 334 26.44 7.07 -13.03
N LEU A 335 27.57 6.36 -13.03
CA LEU A 335 28.62 6.54 -12.03
C LEU A 335 29.20 7.96 -12.07
N ALA A 336 29.47 8.49 -13.27
CA ALA A 336 29.93 9.87 -13.44
C ALA A 336 28.90 10.86 -12.89
N ARG A 337 27.61 10.68 -13.18
CA ARG A 337 26.56 11.53 -12.61
C ARG A 337 26.56 11.50 -11.09
N ALA A 338 26.62 10.33 -10.47
CA ALA A 338 26.60 10.20 -9.01
C ALA A 338 27.84 10.85 -8.37
N GLY A 339 29.04 10.60 -8.94
CA GLY A 339 30.30 11.08 -8.38
C GLY A 339 30.54 12.59 -8.58
N LEU A 340 30.15 13.14 -9.73
CA LEU A 340 30.49 14.51 -10.11
C LEU A 340 29.70 15.60 -9.36
N LYS A 341 28.61 15.24 -8.68
CA LYS A 341 27.87 16.14 -7.77
C LYS A 341 28.75 16.78 -6.69
N TYR A 342 29.86 16.11 -6.35
CA TYR A 342 30.80 16.56 -5.31
C TYR A 342 32.05 17.23 -5.89
N THR A 343 32.07 17.56 -7.18
CA THR A 343 33.17 18.33 -7.79
C THR A 343 33.32 19.67 -7.09
N GLY A 344 34.55 20.10 -6.85
CA GLY A 344 34.89 21.28 -6.05
C GLY A 344 35.04 20.99 -4.55
N ALA A 345 34.25 20.07 -3.98
CA ALA A 345 34.30 19.71 -2.56
C ALA A 345 35.15 18.46 -2.28
N ASN A 346 35.08 17.44 -3.15
CA ASN A 346 35.70 16.15 -2.93
C ASN A 346 36.89 15.89 -3.90
N PRO A 347 38.08 15.49 -3.40
CA PRO A 347 39.25 15.25 -4.24
C PRO A 347 39.06 14.13 -5.29
N GLN A 348 38.32 13.06 -4.96
CA GLN A 348 38.07 11.96 -5.90
C GLN A 348 37.11 12.40 -7.01
N ALA A 349 36.07 13.18 -6.68
CA ALA A 349 35.19 13.78 -7.69
C ALA A 349 35.96 14.72 -8.63
N ASN A 350 36.84 15.56 -8.09
CA ASN A 350 37.71 16.43 -8.88
C ASN A 350 38.63 15.65 -9.82
N GLN A 351 39.16 14.50 -9.37
CA GLN A 351 39.99 13.65 -10.21
C GLN A 351 39.16 12.98 -11.30
N MET A 352 38.00 12.43 -10.95
CA MET A 352 37.05 11.83 -11.88
C MET A 352 36.67 12.80 -13.02
N PHE A 353 36.36 14.05 -12.67
CA PHE A 353 36.07 15.09 -13.66
C PHE A 353 37.23 15.31 -14.64
N LYS A 354 38.45 15.44 -14.11
CA LYS A 354 39.66 15.62 -14.94
C LYS A 354 39.89 14.43 -15.85
N ASP A 355 39.74 13.21 -15.34
CA ASP A 355 39.93 11.97 -16.10
C ASP A 355 38.91 11.88 -17.25
N ILE A 356 37.63 12.20 -16.98
CA ILE A 356 36.57 12.23 -17.99
C ILE A 356 36.88 13.24 -19.10
N MET A 357 37.27 14.46 -18.74
CA MET A 357 37.46 15.54 -19.70
C MET A 357 38.75 15.38 -20.53
N SER A 358 39.79 14.80 -19.94
CA SER A 358 41.10 14.65 -20.56
C SER A 358 41.27 13.35 -21.36
N SER A 359 40.50 12.30 -21.07
CA SER A 359 40.60 11.03 -21.78
C SER A 359 39.80 11.02 -23.09
N ASP A 360 40.36 10.39 -24.12
CA ASP A 360 39.67 10.13 -25.40
C ASP A 360 38.82 8.86 -25.35
N GLU A 361 38.90 8.08 -24.28
CA GLU A 361 38.18 6.82 -24.11
C GLU A 361 36.70 7.04 -23.78
N TYR A 362 36.37 8.16 -23.13
CA TYR A 362 35.00 8.52 -22.80
C TYR A 362 34.29 9.21 -23.96
N ASP A 363 33.09 8.74 -24.28
CA ASP A 363 32.31 9.32 -25.36
C ASP A 363 31.76 10.71 -24.99
N VAL A 364 31.27 11.41 -26.01
CA VAL A 364 30.70 12.75 -25.88
C VAL A 364 29.55 12.80 -24.84
N ARG A 365 28.81 11.71 -24.60
CA ARG A 365 27.70 11.70 -23.63
C ARG A 365 28.17 11.72 -22.19
N VAL A 366 29.23 10.98 -21.86
CA VAL A 366 29.83 11.01 -20.51
C VAL A 366 30.43 12.40 -20.26
N LYS A 367 31.13 12.98 -21.24
CA LYS A 367 31.66 14.34 -21.16
C LYS A 367 30.57 15.40 -21.00
N TRP A 368 29.46 15.29 -21.74
CA TRP A 368 28.30 16.19 -21.59
C TRP A 368 27.63 16.07 -20.22
N THR A 369 27.55 14.85 -19.68
CA THR A 369 27.01 14.63 -18.33
C THR A 369 27.88 15.35 -17.31
N ALA A 370 29.20 15.22 -17.43
CA ALA A 370 30.14 15.90 -16.55
C ALA A 370 30.03 17.43 -16.59
N LEU A 371 29.84 18.01 -17.78
CA LEU A 371 29.62 19.46 -17.92
C LEU A 371 28.28 19.91 -17.31
N ARG A 372 27.20 19.15 -17.50
CA ARG A 372 25.89 19.48 -16.94
C ARG A 372 25.90 19.53 -15.41
N GLU A 373 26.51 18.53 -14.78
CA GLU A 373 26.55 18.50 -13.31
C GLU A 373 27.36 19.67 -12.72
N MET A 374 28.27 20.28 -13.49
CA MET A 374 28.96 21.51 -13.06
C MET A 374 28.09 22.76 -13.22
N ASP A 375 27.35 22.89 -14.32
CA ASP A 375 26.43 24.02 -14.53
C ASP A 375 25.32 24.04 -13.46
N ASP A 376 24.81 22.87 -13.07
CA ASP A 376 23.76 22.76 -12.04
C ASP A 376 24.30 22.99 -10.60
N ALA A 377 25.61 22.88 -10.37
CA ALA A 377 26.24 23.10 -9.06
C ALA A 377 26.46 24.58 -8.72
N ASP A 378 26.48 25.47 -9.72
CA ASP A 378 26.66 26.92 -9.52
C ASP A 378 25.34 27.64 -9.12
N ASP A 379 24.18 26.96 -9.24
CA ASP A 379 22.84 27.49 -8.97
C ASP A 379 22.23 27.07 -7.60
N ALA A 380 22.98 26.32 -6.78
CA ALA A 380 22.57 25.85 -5.44
C ALA A 380 23.36 26.55 -4.32
#